data_AF-A0A445EZL9-F1
#
_entry.id   AF-A0A445EZL9-F1
#
_cell.length_a   1.000
_cell.length_b   1.000
_cell.length_c   1.000
_cell.angle_alpha   90.00
_cell.angle_beta   90.00
_cell.angle_gamma   90.00
#
_symmetry.space_group_name_H-M   'P 1'
#
loop_
_entity.id
_entity.type
_entity.pdbx_description
1 polymer ?
#
loop_
_entity_poly.entity_id
_entity_poly.type
_entity_poly.pdbx_seq_one_letter_code
_entity_poly.pdbx_strand_id
1 'polypeptide(L)'
;MAQDLALDLEELRRLHSIAKRPRTLSLLSSEIRNLEKLSSEEASAQIPAPISTGTKVAPSPALKYAALASFSWDQDSDKVKIYVLMEGIDENKVESEFKSMSFDVKFHDVQGKNYRCAISKLHNEIVPEKCKVVVKPKRAIITLVKASKGNWLDLHFKEDKLKPNLDKEKDPMAGIMDMMKNMYEDGDDEMKKTIAKAWTDARTGKTADPLSSYR
;
A
#
# COMPACT_ATOMS: atom_id res chain seq x y z
N MET A 1 9.20 -14.37 -27.27
CA MET A 1 7.84 -14.03 -26.81
C MET A 1 6.94 -15.25 -26.79
N ALA A 2 6.39 -15.73 -27.92
CA ALA A 2 5.55 -16.95 -27.89
C ALA A 2 6.31 -18.24 -27.50
N GLN A 3 7.60 -18.34 -27.86
CA GLN A 3 8.44 -19.48 -27.49
C GLN A 3 8.82 -19.50 -26.00
N ASP A 4 9.15 -18.36 -25.40
CA ASP A 4 9.40 -18.24 -23.96
C ASP A 4 8.18 -18.63 -23.12
N LEU A 5 6.99 -18.17 -23.52
CA LEU A 5 5.74 -18.49 -22.81
C LEU A 5 5.42 -19.99 -22.81
N ALA A 6 5.74 -20.68 -23.90
CA ALA A 6 5.55 -22.13 -23.99
C ALA A 6 6.54 -22.89 -23.08
N LEU A 7 7.79 -22.43 -22.98
CA LEU A 7 8.79 -22.99 -22.07
C LEU A 7 8.42 -22.74 -20.61
N ASP A 8 7.96 -21.54 -20.28
CA ASP A 8 7.50 -21.16 -18.94
C ASP A 8 6.30 -22.01 -18.49
N LEU A 9 5.36 -22.30 -19.40
CA LEU A 9 4.22 -23.18 -19.12
C LEU A 9 4.67 -24.61 -18.81
N GLU A 10 5.63 -25.14 -19.57
CA GLU A 10 6.18 -26.49 -19.34
C GLU A 10 6.91 -26.55 -17.99
N GLU A 11 7.73 -25.54 -17.68
CA GLU A 11 8.45 -25.41 -16.40
C GLU A 11 7.47 -25.37 -15.22
N LEU A 12 6.40 -24.57 -15.31
CA LEU A 12 5.40 -24.46 -14.25
C LEU A 12 4.62 -25.76 -14.04
N ARG A 13 4.27 -26.48 -15.11
CA ARG A 13 3.64 -27.80 -15.01
C ARG A 13 4.56 -28.80 -14.32
N ARG A 14 5.86 -28.78 -14.64
CA ARG A 14 6.86 -29.61 -13.95
C ARG A 14 6.95 -29.27 -12.47
N LEU A 15 7.03 -27.99 -12.11
CA LEU A 15 7.08 -27.54 -10.71
C LEU A 15 5.80 -27.90 -9.94
N HIS A 16 4.64 -27.78 -10.58
CA HIS A 16 3.36 -28.21 -10.00
C HIS A 16 3.35 -29.70 -9.66
N SER A 17 3.95 -30.56 -10.51
CA SER A 17 4.04 -32.00 -10.24
C SER A 17 4.93 -32.37 -9.04
N ILE A 18 5.93 -31.53 -8.73
CA ILE A 18 6.90 -31.77 -7.65
C ILE A 18 6.40 -31.17 -6.33
N ALA A 19 5.57 -30.12 -6.38
CA ALA A 19 5.09 -29.42 -5.21
C ALA A 19 4.14 -30.27 -4.35
N LYS A 20 4.39 -30.34 -3.04
CA LYS A 20 3.57 -31.12 -2.09
C LYS A 20 2.68 -30.27 -1.18
N ARG A 21 2.94 -28.97 -1.07
CA ARG A 21 2.19 -28.09 -0.16
C ARG A 21 0.93 -27.54 -0.85
N PRO A 22 -0.24 -27.54 -0.19
CA PRO A 22 -1.50 -27.09 -0.78
C PRO A 22 -1.46 -25.63 -1.28
N ARG A 23 -0.84 -24.74 -0.50
CA ARG A 23 -0.71 -23.32 -0.85
C ARG A 23 0.15 -23.12 -2.10
N THR A 24 1.23 -23.89 -2.26
CA THR A 24 2.10 -23.79 -3.43
C THR A 24 1.45 -24.39 -4.67
N LEU A 25 0.71 -25.50 -4.51
CA LEU A 25 -0.07 -26.09 -5.61
C LEU A 25 -1.12 -25.12 -6.13
N SER A 26 -1.89 -24.49 -5.23
CA SER A 26 -2.91 -23.49 -5.61
C SER A 26 -2.32 -22.28 -6.33
N LEU A 27 -1.15 -21.82 -5.89
CA LEU A 27 -0.44 -20.73 -6.56
C LEU A 27 0.00 -21.13 -7.98
N LEU A 28 0.69 -22.27 -8.09
CA LEU A 28 1.19 -22.80 -9.37
C LEU A 28 0.04 -23.09 -10.34
N SER A 29 -1.06 -23.69 -9.89
CA SER A 29 -2.23 -23.97 -10.73
C SER A 29 -2.90 -22.71 -11.25
N SER A 30 -2.92 -21.64 -10.44
CA SER A 30 -3.51 -20.36 -10.84
C SER A 30 -2.65 -19.67 -11.91
N GLU A 31 -1.33 -19.74 -11.76
CA GLU A 31 -0.39 -19.15 -12.72
C GLU A 31 -0.40 -19.90 -14.07
N ILE A 32 -0.41 -21.24 -14.05
CA ILE A 32 -0.56 -22.07 -15.26
C ILE A 32 -1.81 -21.66 -16.04
N ARG A 33 -2.95 -21.52 -15.34
CA ARG A 33 -4.23 -21.16 -15.96
C ARG A 33 -4.22 -19.74 -16.57
N ASN A 34 -3.48 -18.83 -15.96
CA ASN A 34 -3.31 -17.46 -16.46
C ASN A 34 -2.51 -17.45 -17.78
N LEU A 35 -1.39 -18.18 -17.80
CA LEU A 35 -0.54 -18.29 -19.00
C LEU A 35 -1.23 -19.03 -20.16
N GLU A 36 -2.01 -20.08 -19.88
CA GLU A 36 -2.82 -20.76 -20.91
C GLU A 36 -3.86 -19.81 -21.55
N LYS A 37 -4.45 -18.92 -20.75
CA LYS A 37 -5.39 -17.90 -21.24
C LYS A 37 -4.70 -16.87 -22.14
N LEU A 38 -3.50 -16.43 -21.75
CA LEU A 38 -2.70 -15.48 -22.53
C LEU A 38 -2.25 -16.09 -23.87
N SER A 39 -1.82 -17.36 -23.87
CA SER A 39 -1.43 -18.07 -25.10
C SER A 39 -2.63 -18.32 -26.04
N SER A 40 -3.85 -18.45 -25.52
CA SER A 40 -5.07 -18.64 -26.33
C SER A 40 -5.62 -17.33 -26.91
N GLU A 41 -5.44 -16.18 -26.23
CA GLU A 41 -5.86 -14.86 -26.74
C GLU A 41 -5.02 -14.39 -27.94
N GLU A 42 -3.77 -14.84 -28.08
CA GLU A 42 -2.91 -14.48 -29.23
C GLU A 42 -3.31 -15.15 -30.56
N ALA A 43 -4.14 -16.20 -30.53
CA ALA A 43 -4.48 -16.99 -31.73
C ALA A 43 -5.76 -16.55 -32.47
N SER A 44 -6.56 -15.61 -31.92
CA SER A 44 -7.91 -15.31 -32.44
C SER A 44 -8.12 -13.89 -32.99
N ALA A 45 -7.06 -13.18 -33.39
CA ALA A 45 -7.15 -11.82 -33.91
C ALA A 45 -6.97 -11.75 -35.44
N GLN A 46 -7.83 -12.41 -36.22
CA GLN A 46 -7.92 -12.16 -37.67
C GLN A 46 -9.36 -12.21 -38.22
N ILE A 47 -9.76 -11.09 -38.86
CA ILE A 47 -10.69 -10.88 -40.00
C ILE A 47 -11.94 -9.99 -39.72
N PRO A 48 -12.32 -9.07 -40.64
CA PRO A 48 -12.85 -7.72 -40.32
C PRO A 48 -14.23 -7.30 -40.92
N ALA A 49 -14.73 -6.16 -40.41
CA ALA A 49 -15.68 -5.17 -41.00
C ALA A 49 -17.20 -5.52 -41.10
N PRO A 50 -18.16 -4.55 -41.28
CA PRO A 50 -18.02 -3.10 -41.52
C PRO A 50 -18.96 -2.13 -40.73
N ILE A 51 -18.59 -0.85 -40.80
CA ILE A 51 -19.26 0.46 -40.58
C ILE A 51 -20.73 0.55 -40.08
N SER A 52 -20.97 1.44 -39.09
CA SER A 52 -21.98 2.51 -39.22
C SER A 52 -21.75 3.66 -38.23
N THR A 53 -22.08 4.85 -38.70
CA THR A 53 -21.87 6.22 -38.20
C THR A 53 -22.34 6.50 -36.77
N GLY A 54 -21.55 7.29 -36.02
CA GLY A 54 -22.01 7.96 -34.80
C GLY A 54 -20.88 8.59 -33.99
N THR A 55 -20.67 9.89 -34.16
CA THR A 55 -19.78 10.73 -33.36
C THR A 55 -20.03 10.54 -31.85
N LYS A 56 -19.15 9.83 -31.15
CA LYS A 56 -18.98 9.93 -29.69
C LYS A 56 -17.57 9.48 -29.31
N VAL A 57 -16.87 10.40 -28.65
CA VAL A 57 -15.49 10.32 -28.15
C VAL A 57 -15.09 8.89 -27.77
N ALA A 58 -14.07 8.38 -28.45
CA ALA A 58 -13.53 7.05 -28.24
C ALA A 58 -13.11 6.86 -26.77
N PRO A 59 -13.55 5.81 -26.07
CA PRO A 59 -12.77 5.31 -24.95
C PRO A 59 -11.49 4.73 -25.57
N SER A 60 -10.36 5.36 -25.27
CA SER A 60 -9.05 4.76 -25.55
C SER A 60 -9.06 3.31 -25.05
N PRO A 61 -8.46 2.36 -25.78
CA PRO A 61 -8.40 0.97 -25.33
C PRO A 61 -7.84 0.99 -23.91
N ALA A 62 -8.61 0.46 -22.96
CA ALA A 62 -8.27 0.50 -21.55
C ALA A 62 -6.90 -0.16 -21.36
N LEU A 63 -5.85 0.67 -21.32
CA LEU A 63 -4.48 0.22 -21.15
C LEU A 63 -4.45 -0.56 -19.84
N LYS A 64 -4.20 -1.87 -19.93
CA LYS A 64 -4.05 -2.72 -18.75
C LYS A 64 -2.74 -2.30 -18.07
N TYR A 65 -2.84 -1.62 -16.93
CA TYR A 65 -1.68 -1.27 -16.10
C TYR A 65 -1.45 -2.35 -15.07
N ALA A 66 -0.25 -2.93 -15.06
CA ALA A 66 0.22 -3.74 -13.95
C ALA A 66 0.56 -2.83 -12.76
N ALA A 67 0.12 -3.22 -11.57
CA ALA A 67 0.57 -2.60 -10.34
C ALA A 67 2.07 -2.86 -10.16
N LEU A 68 2.81 -1.84 -9.72
CA LEU A 68 4.23 -1.96 -9.51
C LEU A 68 4.52 -2.98 -8.40
N ALA A 69 5.26 -4.05 -8.70
CA ALA A 69 5.47 -5.18 -7.77
C ALA A 69 6.26 -4.80 -6.51
N SER A 70 7.18 -3.84 -6.60
CA SER A 70 7.95 -3.33 -5.47
C SER A 70 8.57 -1.98 -5.80
N PHE A 71 8.50 -1.03 -4.88
CA PHE A 71 9.22 0.25 -4.93
C PHE A 71 9.91 0.49 -3.59
N SER A 72 10.99 1.27 -3.61
CA SER A 72 11.68 1.73 -2.40
C SER A 72 11.54 3.23 -2.29
N TRP A 73 11.66 3.79 -1.09
CA TRP A 73 11.61 5.24 -0.92
C TRP A 73 12.51 5.70 0.21
N ASP A 74 13.01 6.91 0.07
CA ASP A 74 13.76 7.65 1.08
C ASP A 74 13.19 9.05 1.21
N GLN A 75 13.66 9.78 2.22
CA GLN A 75 13.28 11.16 2.40
C GLN A 75 14.40 11.98 3.00
N ASP A 76 14.41 13.25 2.63
CA ASP A 76 15.16 14.32 3.25
C ASP A 76 14.21 15.17 4.12
N SER A 77 14.74 16.25 4.70
CA SER A 77 13.93 17.20 5.48
C SER A 77 12.76 17.82 4.68
N ASP A 78 12.94 17.97 3.36
CA ASP A 78 12.07 18.73 2.45
C ASP A 78 11.57 17.90 1.26
N LYS A 79 12.13 16.72 1.00
CA LYS A 79 11.82 15.90 -0.17
C LYS A 79 11.54 14.46 0.22
N VAL A 80 10.71 13.79 -0.57
CA VAL A 80 10.54 12.33 -0.58
C VAL A 80 10.94 11.84 -1.95
N LYS A 81 11.75 10.78 -2.02
CA LYS A 81 12.21 10.18 -3.26
C LYS A 81 11.71 8.74 -3.31
N ILE A 82 11.05 8.38 -4.40
CA ILE A 82 10.51 7.04 -4.63
C ILE A 82 11.28 6.44 -5.81
N TYR A 83 11.90 5.29 -5.56
CA TYR A 83 12.68 4.51 -6.51
C TYR A 83 11.84 3.37 -7.06
N VAL A 84 11.62 3.41 -8.36
CA VAL A 84 10.95 2.37 -9.14
C VAL A 84 12.02 1.66 -9.96
N LEU A 85 12.35 0.42 -9.59
CA LEU A 85 13.34 -0.39 -10.29
C LEU A 85 12.71 -0.98 -11.55
N MET A 86 13.15 -0.51 -12.71
CA MET A 86 12.56 -0.86 -14.00
C MET A 86 13.53 -0.49 -15.12
N GLU A 87 13.78 -1.41 -16.05
CA GLU A 87 14.70 -1.22 -17.18
C GLU A 87 13.93 -0.91 -18.46
N GLY A 88 14.50 -0.07 -19.32
CA GLY A 88 13.89 0.28 -20.62
C GLY A 88 12.72 1.27 -20.51
N ILE A 89 12.77 2.17 -19.53
CA ILE A 89 11.79 3.25 -19.42
C ILE A 89 12.15 4.36 -20.40
N ASP A 90 11.23 4.70 -21.30
CA ASP A 90 11.31 5.89 -22.15
C ASP A 90 10.73 7.10 -21.41
N GLU A 91 11.51 8.17 -21.23
CA GLU A 91 11.05 9.40 -20.57
C GLU A 91 9.84 10.03 -21.28
N ASN A 92 9.77 9.92 -22.61
CA ASN A 92 8.64 10.41 -23.42
C ASN A 92 7.34 9.60 -23.23
N LYS A 93 7.44 8.40 -22.67
CA LYS A 93 6.30 7.49 -22.42
C LYS A 93 5.95 7.44 -20.94
N VAL A 94 6.37 8.44 -20.17
CA VAL A 94 5.99 8.61 -18.76
C VAL A 94 4.98 9.74 -18.65
N GLU A 95 3.81 9.43 -18.10
CA GLU A 95 2.80 10.41 -17.72
C GLU A 95 2.84 10.58 -16.19
N SER A 96 2.90 11.81 -15.69
CA SER A 96 2.90 12.09 -14.26
C SER A 96 1.86 13.15 -13.90
N GLU A 97 1.00 12.83 -12.95
CA GLU A 97 0.02 13.72 -12.35
C GLU A 97 0.31 13.86 -10.85
N PHE A 98 0.58 15.08 -10.39
CA PHE A 98 0.81 15.38 -8.98
C PHE A 98 -0.34 16.22 -8.44
N LYS A 99 -0.84 15.86 -7.26
CA LYS A 99 -1.88 16.57 -6.49
C LYS A 99 -1.35 16.86 -5.10
N SER A 100 -2.01 17.73 -4.35
CA SER A 100 -1.53 18.16 -3.03
C SER A 100 -1.34 16.99 -2.04
N MET A 101 -2.14 15.93 -2.13
CA MET A 101 -2.04 14.76 -1.25
C MET A 101 -1.98 13.41 -1.99
N SER A 102 -1.75 13.43 -3.30
CA SER A 102 -1.68 12.20 -4.09
C SER A 102 -0.80 12.40 -5.31
N PHE A 103 -0.34 11.29 -5.88
CA PHE A 103 0.33 11.31 -7.17
C PHE A 103 -0.04 10.07 -7.96
N ASP A 104 0.07 10.20 -9.28
CA ASP A 104 -0.15 9.13 -10.25
C ASP A 104 0.94 9.22 -11.32
N VAL A 105 1.78 8.20 -11.42
CA VAL A 105 2.79 8.10 -12.46
C VAL A 105 2.54 6.83 -13.26
N LYS A 106 2.35 6.97 -14.56
CA LYS A 106 2.13 5.88 -15.51
C LYS A 106 3.34 5.76 -16.42
N PHE A 107 3.83 4.54 -16.53
CA PHE A 107 4.92 4.16 -17.42
C PHE A 107 4.31 3.31 -18.54
N HIS A 108 4.36 3.82 -19.76
CA HIS A 108 3.81 3.13 -20.92
C HIS A 108 4.89 2.35 -21.67
N ASP A 109 4.50 1.19 -22.22
CA ASP A 109 5.35 0.39 -23.11
C ASP A 109 6.73 0.02 -22.53
N VAL A 110 6.79 -0.25 -21.23
CA VAL A 110 8.03 -0.72 -20.61
C VAL A 110 8.12 -2.23 -20.78
N GLN A 111 9.02 -2.67 -21.67
CA GLN A 111 9.16 -4.08 -22.04
C GLN A 111 7.83 -4.70 -22.52
N GLY A 112 7.03 -3.93 -23.26
CA GLY A 112 5.72 -4.37 -23.76
C GLY A 112 4.60 -4.42 -22.70
N LYS A 113 4.85 -3.90 -21.49
CA LYS A 113 3.86 -3.81 -20.40
C LYS A 113 3.70 -2.36 -19.94
N ASN A 114 2.48 -2.00 -19.52
CA ASN A 114 2.23 -0.71 -18.89
C ASN A 114 2.25 -0.87 -17.37
N TYR A 115 2.88 0.06 -16.67
CA TYR A 115 2.93 0.07 -15.21
C TYR A 115 2.36 1.37 -14.67
N ARG A 116 1.74 1.30 -13.49
CA ARG A 116 1.22 2.49 -12.79
C ARG A 116 1.68 2.48 -11.34
N CYS A 117 2.24 3.59 -10.91
CA CYS A 117 2.60 3.87 -9.53
C CYS A 117 1.75 5.04 -9.05
N ALA A 118 0.73 4.76 -8.24
CA ALA A 118 -0.20 5.77 -7.75
C ALA A 118 -0.43 5.59 -6.26
N ILE A 119 -0.42 6.71 -5.52
CA ILE A 119 -0.77 6.76 -4.10
C ILE A 119 -1.93 7.73 -3.92
N SER A 120 -3.10 7.21 -3.54
CA SER A 120 -4.34 7.98 -3.40
C SER A 120 -4.33 8.95 -2.22
N LYS A 121 -3.60 8.62 -1.14
CA LYS A 121 -3.50 9.46 0.06
C LYS A 121 -2.09 9.36 0.64
N LEU A 122 -1.30 10.39 0.43
CA LEU A 122 0.04 10.57 1.01
C LEU A 122 -0.06 10.89 2.50
N HIS A 123 1.03 10.62 3.22
CA HIS A 123 1.13 10.92 4.65
C HIS A 123 0.94 12.40 4.97
N ASN A 124 1.47 13.29 4.12
CA ASN A 124 1.32 14.73 4.27
C ASN A 124 1.26 15.41 2.88
N GLU A 125 0.99 16.71 2.88
CA GLU A 125 0.89 17.51 1.65
C GLU A 125 2.24 17.68 0.95
N ILE A 126 2.18 17.72 -0.38
CA ILE A 126 3.31 17.98 -1.28
C ILE A 126 3.04 19.24 -2.10
N VAL A 127 4.09 19.81 -2.68
CA VAL A 127 4.03 20.94 -3.62
C VAL A 127 4.08 20.38 -5.05
N PRO A 128 2.94 20.22 -5.75
CA PRO A 128 2.89 19.50 -7.02
C PRO A 128 3.79 20.11 -8.09
N GLU A 129 3.88 21.45 -8.12
CA GLU A 129 4.68 22.22 -9.09
C GLU A 129 6.19 21.96 -8.99
N LYS A 130 6.67 21.51 -7.82
CA LYS A 130 8.09 21.22 -7.59
C LYS A 130 8.38 19.72 -7.66
N CYS A 131 7.36 18.89 -7.84
CA CYS A 131 7.52 17.46 -8.00
C CYS A 131 8.02 17.14 -9.41
N LYS A 132 8.82 16.09 -9.55
CA LYS A 132 9.38 15.68 -10.83
C LYS A 132 9.63 14.18 -10.90
N VAL A 133 9.58 13.64 -12.10
CA VAL A 133 10.01 12.27 -12.39
C VAL A 133 11.32 12.35 -13.17
N VAL A 134 12.33 11.61 -12.73
CA VAL A 134 13.62 11.49 -13.41
C VAL A 134 13.80 10.03 -13.80
N VAL A 135 13.91 9.78 -15.10
CA VAL A 135 14.14 8.43 -15.62
C VAL A 135 15.65 8.16 -15.71
N LYS A 136 16.07 6.99 -15.23
CA LYS A 136 17.43 6.46 -15.37
C LYS A 136 17.37 5.10 -16.09
N PRO A 137 18.47 4.61 -16.68
CA PRO A 137 18.46 3.40 -17.50
C PRO A 137 17.86 2.15 -16.83
N LYS A 138 18.04 2.03 -15.51
CA LYS A 138 17.56 0.88 -14.71
C LYS A 138 16.52 1.23 -13.64
N ARG A 139 16.09 2.50 -13.57
CA ARG A 139 15.13 2.95 -12.55
C ARG A 139 14.49 4.28 -12.89
N ALA A 140 13.24 4.48 -12.48
CA ALA A 140 12.65 5.82 -12.35
C ALA A 140 12.75 6.33 -10.91
N ILE A 141 12.96 7.64 -10.78
CA ILE A 141 13.03 8.34 -9.50
C ILE A 141 11.94 9.41 -9.48
N ILE A 142 10.92 9.20 -8.66
CA ILE A 142 9.85 10.17 -8.45
C ILE A 142 10.24 11.01 -7.24
N THR A 143 10.47 12.30 -7.45
CA THR A 143 10.80 13.25 -6.37
C THR A 143 9.57 14.07 -6.03
N LEU A 144 9.08 13.92 -4.80
CA LEU A 144 8.00 14.71 -4.23
C LEU A 144 8.60 15.76 -3.29
N VAL A 145 8.18 17.02 -3.44
CA VAL A 145 8.61 18.10 -2.54
C VAL A 145 7.54 18.28 -1.47
N LYS A 146 7.91 18.19 -0.19
CA LYS A 146 6.98 18.33 0.94
C LYS A 146 6.52 19.78 1.04
N ALA A 147 5.24 19.99 1.33
CA ALA A 147 4.68 21.32 1.60
C ALA A 147 5.13 21.84 2.98
N SER A 148 5.28 20.94 3.95
CA SER A 148 5.78 21.24 5.29
C SER A 148 7.06 20.44 5.59
N LYS A 149 8.02 21.09 6.25
CA LYS A 149 9.25 20.43 6.71
C LYS A 149 8.90 19.43 7.81
N GLY A 150 9.36 18.20 7.65
CA GLY A 150 9.06 17.14 8.62
C GLY A 150 9.43 15.77 8.09
N ASN A 151 9.44 14.78 8.99
CA ASN A 151 9.70 13.39 8.64
C ASN A 151 8.38 12.64 8.48
N TRP A 152 8.23 11.93 7.37
CA TRP A 152 7.08 11.07 7.11
C TRP A 152 7.33 9.70 7.72
N LEU A 153 6.42 9.21 8.56
CA LEU A 153 6.56 7.87 9.14
C LEU A 153 6.26 6.77 8.12
N ASP A 154 5.43 7.08 7.14
CA ASP A 154 5.06 6.21 6.04
C ASP A 154 4.83 7.06 4.78
N LEU A 155 4.80 6.44 3.60
CA LEU A 155 4.40 7.10 2.36
C LEU A 155 2.88 7.23 2.29
N HIS A 156 2.17 6.19 2.73
CA HIS A 156 0.72 6.17 2.74
C HIS A 156 0.20 6.79 4.03
N PHE A 157 -0.93 7.46 3.93
CA PHE A 157 -1.68 7.83 5.13
C PHE A 157 -2.17 6.54 5.82
N LYS A 158 -1.49 6.16 6.90
CA LYS A 158 -2.01 5.17 7.85
C LYS A 158 -2.85 5.93 8.86
N GLU A 159 -4.15 5.67 8.83
CA GLU A 159 -5.03 6.13 9.89
C GLU A 159 -4.65 5.37 11.16
N ASP A 160 -4.06 6.08 12.11
CA ASP A 160 -3.65 5.53 13.38
C ASP A 160 -4.94 5.22 14.17
N LYS A 161 -5.46 4.01 14.01
CA LYS A 161 -6.67 3.51 14.72
C LYS A 161 -6.48 3.43 16.24
N LEU A 162 -5.34 3.89 16.76
CA LEU A 162 -4.96 3.84 18.17
C LEU A 162 -4.71 5.23 18.76
N LYS A 163 -5.21 6.30 18.13
CA LYS A 163 -5.29 7.60 18.81
C LYS A 163 -6.59 7.66 19.61
N PRO A 164 -6.56 7.47 20.95
CA PRO A 164 -7.67 7.95 21.77
C PRO A 164 -7.79 9.44 21.50
N ASN A 165 -9.02 9.88 21.26
CA ASN A 165 -9.34 11.26 20.96
C ASN A 165 -8.93 12.11 22.19
N LEU A 166 -7.72 12.66 22.17
CA LEU A 166 -7.30 13.70 23.10
C LEU A 166 -7.96 15.00 22.65
N ASP A 167 -9.28 15.04 22.80
CA ASP A 167 -10.03 16.28 22.89
C ASP A 167 -9.43 17.04 24.08
N LYS A 168 -8.63 18.06 23.77
CA LYS A 168 -7.88 18.89 24.73
C LYS A 168 -8.77 19.74 25.65
N GLU A 169 -10.06 19.41 25.79
CA GLU A 169 -11.03 20.13 26.61
C GLU A 169 -11.66 19.29 27.73
N LYS A 170 -11.40 17.97 27.78
CA LYS A 170 -11.88 17.16 28.91
C LYS A 170 -10.74 16.96 29.89
N ASP A 171 -10.97 17.44 31.11
CA ASP A 171 -10.06 17.37 32.25
C ASP A 171 -9.21 16.08 32.23
N PRO A 172 -7.89 16.16 32.48
CA PRO A 172 -7.02 14.98 32.52
C PRO A 172 -7.54 13.88 33.46
N MET A 173 -8.36 14.24 34.46
CA MET A 173 -9.07 13.33 35.35
C MET A 173 -10.17 12.51 34.65
N ALA A 174 -10.90 13.11 33.69
CA ALA A 174 -11.98 12.48 32.95
C ALA A 174 -11.46 11.50 31.89
N GLY A 175 -10.32 11.81 31.24
CA GLY A 175 -9.68 10.91 30.28
C GLY A 175 -9.20 9.60 30.93
N ILE A 176 -8.74 9.66 32.17
CA ILE A 176 -8.34 8.48 32.95
C ILE A 176 -9.56 7.61 33.31
N MET A 177 -10.69 8.25 33.66
CA MET A 177 -11.93 7.54 34.02
C MET A 177 -12.54 6.80 32.84
N ASP A 178 -12.50 7.40 31.64
CA ASP A 178 -13.00 6.80 30.40
C ASP A 178 -12.10 5.64 29.93
N MET A 179 -10.77 5.79 30.07
CA MET A 179 -9.81 4.72 29.81
C MET A 179 -9.99 3.52 30.76
N MET A 180 -10.25 3.76 32.06
CA MET A 180 -10.54 2.69 33.01
C MET A 180 -11.88 1.99 32.75
N LYS A 181 -12.90 2.73 32.27
CA LYS A 181 -14.19 2.16 31.92
C LYS A 181 -14.08 1.21 30.72
N ASN A 182 -13.36 1.62 29.68
CA ASN A 182 -13.15 0.77 28.51
C ASN A 182 -12.34 -0.49 28.85
N MET A 183 -11.37 -0.43 29.77
CA MET A 183 -10.70 -1.64 30.28
C MET A 183 -11.60 -2.54 31.14
N TYR A 184 -12.61 -1.98 31.81
CA TYR A 184 -13.58 -2.75 32.57
C TYR A 184 -14.61 -3.43 31.65
N GLU A 185 -15.01 -2.81 30.53
CA GLU A 185 -16.02 -3.37 29.64
C GLU A 185 -15.46 -4.49 28.74
N ASP A 186 -14.24 -4.34 28.23
CA ASP A 186 -13.57 -5.35 27.38
C ASP A 186 -12.71 -6.37 28.17
N GLY A 187 -12.49 -6.16 29.47
CA GLY A 187 -11.59 -6.98 30.28
C GLY A 187 -12.22 -8.24 30.88
N ASP A 188 -11.43 -9.31 30.93
CA ASP A 188 -11.68 -10.55 31.69
C ASP A 188 -11.99 -10.25 33.17
N ASP A 189 -12.75 -11.12 33.84
CA ASP A 189 -13.30 -10.89 35.20
C ASP A 189 -12.22 -10.61 36.27
N GLU A 190 -10.99 -11.06 36.03
CA GLU A 190 -9.84 -10.83 36.92
C GLU A 190 -9.30 -9.38 36.85
N MET A 191 -9.36 -8.76 35.66
CA MET A 191 -8.93 -7.37 35.47
C MET A 191 -9.95 -6.39 36.06
N LYS A 192 -11.25 -6.69 35.92
CA LYS A 192 -12.37 -5.96 36.54
C LYS A 192 -12.23 -5.89 38.06
N LYS A 193 -11.92 -7.03 38.71
CA LYS A 193 -11.67 -7.07 40.16
C LYS A 193 -10.48 -6.22 40.58
N THR A 194 -9.42 -6.22 39.79
CA THR A 194 -8.20 -5.47 40.10
C THR A 194 -8.42 -3.96 40.02
N ILE A 195 -9.14 -3.50 38.99
CA ILE A 195 -9.51 -2.08 38.83
C ILE A 195 -10.47 -1.65 39.95
N ALA A 196 -11.49 -2.47 40.26
CA ALA A 196 -12.43 -2.19 41.36
C ALA A 196 -11.71 -2.10 42.72
N LYS A 197 -10.74 -2.98 42.96
CA LYS A 197 -9.90 -2.96 44.16
C LYS A 197 -9.05 -1.69 44.23
N ALA A 198 -8.37 -1.32 43.15
CA ALA A 198 -7.57 -0.09 43.09
C ALA A 198 -8.42 1.18 43.32
N TRP A 199 -9.64 1.22 42.79
CA TRP A 199 -10.56 2.35 42.99
C TRP A 199 -11.05 2.45 44.44
N THR A 200 -11.27 1.30 45.08
CA THR A 200 -11.65 1.23 46.50
C THR A 200 -10.49 1.62 47.41
N ASP A 201 -9.27 1.17 47.11
CA ASP A 201 -8.05 1.49 47.89
C ASP A 201 -7.68 2.97 47.76
N ALA A 202 -7.83 3.56 46.57
CA ALA A 202 -7.62 4.99 46.35
C ALA A 202 -8.66 5.86 47.09
N ARG A 203 -9.92 5.44 47.16
CA ARG A 203 -10.98 6.18 47.86
C ARG A 203 -10.93 6.05 49.38
N THR A 204 -10.36 4.96 49.88
CA THR A 204 -10.22 4.70 51.32
C THR A 204 -8.90 5.21 51.90
N GLY A 205 -8.04 5.83 51.08
CA GLY A 205 -6.76 6.39 51.51
C GLY A 205 -5.75 5.35 52.01
N LYS A 206 -5.98 4.07 51.73
CA LYS A 206 -5.00 3.01 52.01
C LYS A 206 -4.02 2.94 50.86
N THR A 207 -3.08 3.88 50.80
CA THR A 207 -1.82 3.65 50.11
C THR A 207 -1.11 2.51 50.84
N ALA A 208 -1.22 1.29 50.30
CA ALA A 208 -0.34 0.21 50.70
C ALA A 208 1.08 0.61 50.31
N ASP A 209 1.88 1.01 51.30
CA ASP A 209 3.29 1.31 51.15
C ASP A 209 4.03 0.03 50.74
N PRO A 210 4.60 -0.06 49.53
CA PRO A 210 5.29 -1.27 49.08
C PRO A 210 6.62 -1.51 49.83
N LEU A 211 7.03 -0.62 50.74
CA LEU A 211 8.30 -0.70 51.47
C LEU A 211 8.16 -1.11 52.95
N SER A 212 6.97 -1.45 53.44
CA SER A 212 6.81 -1.90 54.84
C SER A 212 7.36 -3.30 55.14
N SER A 213 7.81 -4.07 54.14
CA SER A 213 8.39 -5.40 54.35
C SER A 213 9.90 -5.40 54.61
N TYR A 214 10.55 -4.23 54.69
CA TYR A 214 11.97 -4.08 55.02
C TYR A 214 12.20 -3.25 56.29
N ARG A 215 11.57 -3.63 57.40
CA ARG A 215 11.97 -3.15 58.72
C ARG A 215 11.93 -4.27 59.74
#